data_AF-A0A2L2WVZ9-F1
#
_entry.id   AF-A0A2L2WVZ9-F1
#
_cell.length_a   1.000
_cell.length_b   1.000
_cell.length_c   1.000
_cell.angle_alpha   90.00
_cell.angle_beta   90.00
_cell.angle_gamma   90.00
#
_symmetry.space_group_name_H-M   'P 1'
#
loop_
_entity.id
_entity.type
_entity.pdbx_description
1 polymer ?
#
loop_
_entity_poly.entity_id
_entity_poly.type
_entity_poly.pdbx_seq_one_letter_code
_entity_poly.pdbx_strand_id
1 'polypeptide(L)' 'MDTIQIKVNDYYGNPSYYSVMPESIFDALELASLKGEELATVERAAFDKMIVEYDKKMKP' A
#
# COMPACT_ATOMS: atom_id res chain seq x y z
N MET A 1 -12.29 -1.72 -12.89
CA MET A 1 -11.19 -1.73 -11.91
C MET A 1 -11.41 -0.53 -11.01
N ASP A 2 -11.63 -0.76 -9.72
CA ASP A 2 -11.84 0.30 -8.73
C ASP A 2 -10.49 0.63 -8.09
N THR A 3 -10.07 1.88 -8.21
CA THR A 3 -8.78 2.36 -7.71
C THR A 3 -8.98 3.44 -6.65
N ILE A 4 -8.02 3.51 -5.72
CA ILE A 4 -7.98 4.52 -4.68
C ILE A 4 -6.63 5.21 -4.66
N GLN A 5 -6.60 6.38 -4.06
CA GLN A 5 -5.36 7.10 -3.81
C GLN A 5 -4.96 6.94 -2.35
N ILE A 6 -3.71 6.56 -2.13
CA ILE A 6 -3.12 6.38 -0.80
C ILE A 6 -1.83 7.21 -0.69
N LYS A 7 -1.51 7.68 0.51
CA LYS A 7 -0.28 8.47 0.75
C LYS A 7 0.95 7.60 0.65
N VAL A 8 1.89 7.98 -0.22
CA VAL A 8 3.11 7.20 -0.44
C VAL A 8 3.89 7.04 0.87
N ASN A 9 4.15 8.15 1.58
CA ASN A 9 4.94 8.14 2.82
C ASN A 9 4.31 7.36 3.99
N ASP A 10 3.02 7.05 3.96
CA ASP A 10 2.37 6.28 5.04
C ASP A 10 2.66 4.77 4.91
N TYR A 11 2.91 4.30 3.68
CA TYR A 11 3.04 2.88 3.34
C TYR A 11 4.42 2.53 2.77
N TYR A 12 4.94 3.34 1.85
CA TYR A 12 6.25 3.17 1.25
C TYR A 12 7.35 3.57 2.24
N GLY A 13 8.30 2.67 2.50
CA GLY A 13 9.31 2.86 3.56
C GLY A 13 8.89 2.35 4.94
N ASN A 14 7.65 1.87 5.12
CA ASN A 14 7.15 1.38 6.40
C ASN A 14 7.23 -0.16 6.51
N PRO A 15 8.19 -0.71 7.27
CA PRO A 15 8.39 -2.16 7.36
C PRO A 15 7.22 -2.91 8.01
N SER A 16 6.33 -2.22 8.74
CA SER A 16 5.15 -2.82 9.33
C SER A 16 4.19 -3.39 8.28
N TYR A 17 4.15 -2.80 7.07
CA TYR A 17 3.28 -3.25 5.99
C TYR A 17 3.95 -4.21 5.01
N TYR A 18 5.29 -4.26 4.91
CA TYR A 18 5.98 -5.09 3.91
C TYR A 18 5.63 -6.57 3.94
N SER A 19 5.34 -7.13 5.13
CA SER A 19 4.96 -8.53 5.27
C SER A 19 3.58 -8.86 4.68
N VAL A 20 2.73 -7.87 4.46
CA VAL A 20 1.34 -8.02 3.99
C VAL A 20 1.08 -7.21 2.71
N MET A 21 2.07 -6.44 2.25
CA MET A 21 1.98 -5.57 1.09
C MET A 21 2.08 -6.41 -0.19
N PRO A 22 1.05 -6.40 -1.05
CA PRO A 22 1.11 -6.99 -2.37
C PRO A 22 2.14 -6.26 -3.26
N GLU A 23 2.77 -7.00 -4.17
CA GLU A 23 3.72 -6.46 -5.16
C GLU A 23 3.11 -5.31 -5.97
N SER A 24 1.85 -5.44 -6.41
CA SER A 24 1.16 -4.38 -7.16
C SER A 24 0.99 -3.05 -6.40
N ILE A 25 0.89 -3.10 -5.06
CA ILE A 25 0.85 -1.90 -4.22
C ILE A 25 2.26 -1.33 -4.08
N PHE A 26 3.25 -2.20 -3.88
CA PHE A 26 4.66 -1.80 -3.81
C PHE A 26 5.11 -1.10 -5.08
N ASP A 27 4.88 -1.67 -6.27
CA ASP A 27 5.24 -1.07 -7.56
C ASP A 27 4.59 0.31 -7.75
N ALA A 28 3.31 0.44 -7.40
CA ALA A 28 2.59 1.70 -7.53
C ALA A 28 3.14 2.78 -6.57
N LEU A 29 3.49 2.38 -5.34
CA LEU A 29 4.11 3.24 -4.34
C LEU A 29 5.53 3.65 -4.74
N GLU A 30 6.34 2.70 -5.22
CA GLU A 30 7.69 2.95 -5.71
C GLU A 30 7.66 3.90 -6.91
N LEU A 31 6.79 3.66 -7.89
CA LEU A 31 6.64 4.53 -9.06
C LEU A 31 6.21 5.95 -8.67
N ALA A 32 5.24 6.09 -7.76
CA ALA A 32 4.81 7.40 -7.25
C ALA A 32 5.96 8.09 -6.50
N SER A 33 6.72 7.36 -5.68
CA SER A 33 7.90 7.88 -4.99
C SER A 33 8.98 8.35 -5.97
N LEU A 34 9.24 7.58 -7.04
CA LEU A 34 10.23 7.94 -8.07
C LEU A 34 9.83 9.20 -8.85
N LYS A 35 8.53 9.43 -9.01
CA LYS A 35 7.99 10.64 -9.65
C LYS A 35 7.89 11.84 -8.71
N GLY A 36 8.09 11.64 -7.41
CA GLY A 36 7.88 12.68 -6.39
C GLY A 36 6.40 12.97 -6.13
N GLU A 37 5.51 12.01 -6.40
CA GLU A 37 4.08 12.13 -6.12
C GLU A 37 3.78 11.81 -4.65
N GLU A 38 2.92 12.59 -4.02
CA GLU A 38 2.51 12.36 -2.62
C GLU A 38 1.50 11.22 -2.48
N LEU A 39 0.76 10.93 -3.55
CA LEU A 39 -0.31 9.93 -3.60
C LEU A 39 -0.01 8.89 -4.68
N ALA A 40 -0.11 7.61 -4.32
CA ALA A 40 -0.10 6.51 -5.27
C ALA A 40 -1.52 6.04 -5.58
N THR A 41 -1.77 5.69 -6.84
CA THR A 41 -3.04 5.07 -7.25
C THR A 41 -2.88 3.56 -7.23
N VAL A 42 -3.68 2.88 -6.40
CA VAL A 42 -3.65 1.42 -6.22
C VAL A 42 -5.03 0.81 -6.41
N GLU A 43 -5.09 -0.49 -6.65
CA GLU A 43 -6.37 -1.20 -6.69
C GLU A 43 -6.97 -1.30 -5.28
N ARG A 44 -8.24 -0.88 -5.13
CA ARG A 44 -8.92 -0.89 -3.83
C ARG A 44 -8.92 -2.28 -3.20
N ALA A 45 -9.27 -3.30 -3.97
CA ALA A 45 -9.40 -4.66 -3.46
C ALA A 45 -8.08 -5.20 -2.90
N ALA A 46 -6.96 -4.94 -3.59
CA ALA A 46 -5.63 -5.28 -3.10
C ALA A 46 -5.30 -4.53 -1.80
N PHE A 47 -5.64 -3.24 -1.72
CA PHE A 47 -5.39 -2.42 -0.55
C PHE A 47 -6.23 -2.84 0.67
N ASP A 48 -7.53 -3.04 0.49
CA ASP A 48 -8.41 -3.51 1.56
C ASP A 48 -7.92 -4.86 2.11
N LYS A 49 -7.50 -5.77 1.24
CA LYS A 49 -6.91 -7.04 1.64
C LYS A 49 -5.64 -6.84 2.48
N MET A 50 -4.74 -5.96 2.05
CA MET A 50 -3.51 -5.63 2.79
C MET A 50 -3.84 -5.13 4.21
N ILE A 51 -4.81 -4.20 4.35
CA ILE A 51 -5.20 -3.64 5.65
C ILE A 51 -5.84 -4.69 6.56
N VAL A 52 -6.69 -5.57 6.02
CA VAL A 52 -7.30 -6.67 6.78
C VAL A 52 -6.23 -7.64 7.30
N GLU A 53 -5.26 -8.03 6.47
CA GLU A 53 -4.17 -8.91 6.89
C GLU A 53 -3.24 -8.23 7.91
N TYR A 54 -3.02 -6.92 7.77
CA TYR A 54 -2.31 -6.12 8.76
C TYR A 54 -3.03 -6.12 10.13
N ASP A 55 -4.34 -5.84 10.16
CA ASP A 55 -5.11 -5.80 11.41
C ASP A 55 -5.10 -7.16 12.13
N LYS A 56 -5.27 -8.26 11.38
CA LYS A 56 -5.15 -9.62 11.91
C LYS A 56 -3.77 -9.92 12.50
N LYS A 57 -2.71 -9.37 11.90
CA LYS A 57 -1.34 -9.56 12.42
C LYS A 57 -1.10 -8.77 13.70
N MET A 58 -1.71 -7.59 13.84
CA MET A 58 -1.53 -6.72 14.99
C MET A 58 -2.45 -7.04 16.17
N LYS A 59 -3.58 -7.72 15.93
CA LYS A 59 -4.49 -8.21 16.97
C LYS A 59 -4.45 -9.75 17.04
N PRO A 60 -3.65 -10.33 17.96
CA PRO A 60 -3.65 -11.77 18.20
C PRO A 60 -4.97 -12.29 18.80
#